data_AF-A0A9Q0X1V0-F1
#
_entry.id   AF-A0A9Q0X1V0-F1
#
_cell.length_a   1.000
_cell.length_b   1.000
_cell.length_c   1.000
_cell.angle_alpha   90.00
_cell.angle_beta   90.00
_cell.angle_gamma   90.00
#
_symmetry.space_group_name_H-M   'P 1'
#
loop_
_entity.id
_entity.type
_entity.pdbx_description
1 polymer ?
#
loop_
_entity_poly.entity_id
_entity_poly.type
_entity_poly.pdbx_seq_one_letter_code
_entity_poly.pdbx_strand_id
1 'polypeptide(L)'
;MVFCSSCRKNVPTNYDESGILSCSLCGKVLQFSNFSTETTFVKDKSGQSRVGGTLIWSVERENASRERLFERAYDDLLNIKNGLDMGPNVAVVDQAMVYYRIAVERNFTKGRRTDQVQAACLYIACRENRKPYLLIDFSNYLQINM
;
A
#
# COMPACT_ATOMS: atom_id res chain seq x y z
N MET A 1 -7.77 -30.39 -16.95
CA MET A 1 -8.47 -31.66 -16.62
C MET A 1 -8.34 -31.88 -15.12
N VAL A 2 -9.46 -32.04 -14.41
CA VAL A 2 -9.48 -32.19 -12.95
C VAL A 2 -9.96 -33.61 -12.63
N PHE A 3 -9.40 -34.21 -11.58
CA PHE A 3 -9.82 -35.54 -11.15
C PHE A 3 -11.22 -35.48 -10.53
N CYS A 4 -12.17 -36.24 -11.08
CA CYS A 4 -13.51 -36.34 -10.51
C CYS A 4 -13.63 -37.57 -9.62
N SER A 5 -13.93 -37.35 -8.34
CA SER A 5 -14.13 -38.43 -7.36
C SER A 5 -15.29 -39.39 -7.70
N SER A 6 -16.31 -38.91 -8.42
CA SER A 6 -17.45 -39.73 -8.83
C SER A 6 -17.21 -40.51 -10.14
N CYS A 7 -16.43 -39.98 -11.07
CA CYS A 7 -16.07 -40.69 -12.32
C CYS A 7 -14.78 -41.52 -12.21
N ARG A 8 -14.01 -41.33 -11.13
CA ARG A 8 -12.68 -41.94 -10.87
C ARG A 8 -11.72 -41.85 -12.07
N LYS A 9 -11.84 -40.78 -12.86
CA LYS A 9 -11.05 -40.50 -14.05
C LYS A 9 -10.81 -39.00 -14.15
N ASN A 10 -9.79 -38.61 -14.91
CA ASN A 10 -9.60 -37.23 -15.31
C ASN A 10 -10.62 -36.89 -16.39
N VAL A 11 -11.44 -35.88 -16.11
CA VAL A 11 -12.57 -35.49 -16.95
C VAL A 11 -12.40 -34.07 -17.46
N PRO A 12 -12.96 -33.75 -18.64
CA PRO A 12 -13.15 -32.36 -19.04
C PRO A 12 -14.17 -31.69 -18.11
N THR A 13 -13.94 -30.41 -17.85
CA THR A 13 -14.67 -29.63 -16.86
C THR A 13 -15.40 -28.49 -17.56
N ASN A 14 -16.65 -28.29 -17.21
CA ASN A 14 -17.42 -27.12 -17.66
C ASN A 14 -17.30 -26.03 -16.59
N TYR A 15 -17.09 -24.81 -17.04
CA TYR A 15 -17.14 -23.63 -16.20
C TYR A 15 -18.43 -22.89 -16.51
N ASP A 16 -19.29 -22.76 -15.51
CA ASP A 16 -20.47 -21.92 -15.60
C ASP A 16 -20.10 -20.48 -15.23
N GLU A 17 -20.83 -19.50 -15.78
CA GLU A 17 -20.65 -18.06 -15.51
C GLU A 17 -20.75 -17.70 -14.02
N SER A 18 -21.36 -18.58 -13.21
CA SER A 18 -21.48 -18.44 -11.75
C SER A 18 -20.24 -18.90 -10.97
N GLY A 19 -19.11 -19.17 -11.63
CA GLY A 19 -17.86 -19.58 -10.97
C GLY A 19 -17.87 -21.01 -10.43
N ILE A 20 -18.76 -21.85 -10.98
CA ILE A 20 -18.91 -23.25 -10.63
C ILE A 20 -18.15 -24.09 -11.65
N LEU A 21 -17.26 -24.95 -11.16
CA LEU A 21 -16.51 -25.90 -11.97
C LEU A 21 -17.17 -27.27 -11.82
N SER A 22 -17.82 -27.73 -12.88
CA SER A 22 -18.56 -29.00 -12.90
C SER A 22 -17.91 -30.02 -13.83
N CYS A 23 -18.08 -31.30 -13.51
CA CYS A 23 -17.70 -32.40 -14.39
C CYS A 23 -18.72 -32.53 -15.54
N SER A 24 -18.27 -32.53 -16.78
CA SER A 24 -19.17 -32.63 -17.96
C SER A 24 -19.86 -34.00 -18.10
N LEU A 25 -19.33 -35.05 -17.47
CA LEU A 25 -19.84 -36.43 -17.61
C LEU A 25 -20.83 -36.83 -16.51
N CYS A 26 -20.67 -36.33 -15.29
CA CYS A 26 -21.52 -36.70 -14.14
C CYS A 26 -22.23 -35.51 -13.49
N GLY A 27 -22.01 -34.28 -13.97
CA GLY A 27 -22.62 -33.07 -13.43
C GLY A 27 -22.15 -32.70 -12.02
N LYS A 28 -21.19 -33.44 -11.44
CA LYS A 28 -20.70 -33.17 -10.08
C LYS A 28 -19.90 -31.88 -10.05
N VAL A 29 -20.26 -30.99 -9.13
CA VAL A 29 -19.50 -29.78 -8.80
C VAL A 29 -18.18 -30.21 -8.15
N LEU A 30 -17.07 -29.90 -8.81
CA LEU A 30 -15.71 -30.18 -8.34
C LEU A 30 -15.16 -29.01 -7.53
N GLN A 31 -15.49 -27.79 -7.92
CA GLN A 31 -15.08 -26.58 -7.20
C GLN A 31 -16.19 -25.53 -7.28
N PHE A 32 -16.48 -24.91 -6.14
CA PHE A 32 -17.35 -23.74 -6.06
C PHE A 32 -16.48 -22.56 -5.61
N SER A 33 -16.21 -21.64 -6.52
CA SER A 33 -15.46 -20.42 -6.24
C SER A 33 -16.35 -19.21 -6.50
N ASN A 34 -17.17 -18.85 -5.51
CA ASN A 34 -17.90 -17.60 -5.50
C ASN A 34 -17.09 -16.56 -4.72
N PHE A 35 -16.15 -15.92 -5.41
CA PHE A 35 -15.41 -14.79 -4.86
C PHE A 35 -16.16 -13.50 -5.18
N SER A 36 -16.91 -12.98 -4.21
CA SER A 36 -17.46 -11.63 -4.30
C SER A 36 -16.39 -10.64 -3.84
N THR A 37 -16.13 -9.60 -4.62
CA THR A 37 -15.31 -8.44 -4.19
C THR A 37 -16.04 -7.55 -3.18
N GLU A 38 -17.34 -7.79 -3.00
CA GLU A 38 -18.18 -7.04 -2.08
C GLU A 38 -18.04 -7.55 -0.64
N THR A 39 -17.97 -6.61 0.31
CA THR A 39 -17.92 -6.91 1.74
C THR A 39 -19.30 -7.31 2.25
N THR A 40 -19.44 -8.51 2.79
CA THR A 40 -20.69 -8.93 3.47
C THR A 40 -20.69 -8.45 4.92
N PHE A 41 -21.84 -8.09 5.47
CA PHE A 41 -21.98 -7.69 6.87
C PHE A 41 -22.90 -8.68 7.61
N VAL A 42 -22.40 -9.26 8.69
CA VAL A 42 -23.11 -10.17 9.59
C VAL A 42 -23.44 -9.44 10.88
N LYS A 43 -24.69 -9.50 11.33
CA LYS A 43 -25.10 -8.93 12.61
C LYS A 43 -24.84 -9.94 13.74
N ASP A 44 -24.08 -9.51 14.75
CA ASP A 44 -23.97 -10.24 16.01
C ASP A 44 -25.32 -10.27 16.73
N LYS A 45 -25.50 -11.21 17.66
CA LYS A 45 -26.71 -11.31 18.51
C LYS A 45 -27.01 -10.01 19.30
N SER A 46 -26.01 -9.14 19.45
CA SER A 46 -26.08 -7.81 20.05
C SER A 46 -26.53 -6.70 19.08
N GLY A 47 -26.88 -7.03 17.83
CA GLY A 47 -27.31 -6.07 16.80
C GLY A 47 -26.18 -5.29 16.14
N GLN A 48 -24.92 -5.47 16.56
CA GLN A 48 -23.76 -4.84 15.93
C GLN A 48 -23.45 -5.53 14.59
N SER A 49 -23.23 -4.74 13.54
CA SER A 49 -22.85 -5.27 12.22
C SER A 49 -21.33 -5.42 12.16
N ARG A 50 -20.85 -6.62 11.82
CA ARG A 50 -19.44 -6.95 11.63
C ARG A 50 -19.23 -7.41 10.19
N VAL A 51 -18.08 -7.12 9.61
CA VAL A 51 -17.76 -7.65 8.27
C VAL A 51 -17.65 -9.17 8.36
N GLY A 52 -18.44 -9.86 7.55
CA GLY A 52 -18.42 -11.31 7.40
C GLY A 52 -17.27 -11.74 6.49
N GLY A 53 -16.43 -12.64 7.00
CA GLY A 53 -15.30 -13.19 6.28
C GLY A 53 -13.99 -13.07 7.06
N THR A 54 -12.99 -13.85 6.64
CA THR A 54 -11.62 -13.71 7.12
C THR A 54 -10.84 -12.94 6.07
N LEU A 55 -10.19 -11.84 6.46
CA LEU A 55 -9.34 -11.09 5.53
C LEU A 55 -8.10 -11.93 5.24
N ILE A 56 -7.97 -12.40 4.00
CA ILE A 56 -6.81 -13.14 3.53
C ILE A 56 -5.78 -12.09 3.10
N TRP A 57 -4.79 -11.85 3.96
CA TRP A 57 -3.65 -11.03 3.61
C TRP A 57 -2.72 -11.85 2.70
N SER A 58 -2.30 -11.30 1.56
CA SER A 58 -1.20 -11.89 0.80
C SER A 58 0.03 -11.99 1.72
N VAL A 59 0.75 -13.11 1.66
CA VAL A 59 2.01 -13.30 2.38
C VAL A 59 3.08 -12.47 1.68
N GLU A 60 3.01 -11.15 1.89
CA GLU A 60 4.06 -10.21 1.52
C GLU A 60 4.62 -9.59 2.80
N ARG A 61 4.96 -10.46 3.77
CA ARG A 61 5.51 -10.04 5.07
C ARG A 61 6.90 -9.40 4.95
N GLU A 62 7.59 -9.57 3.82
CA GLU A 62 8.85 -8.87 3.54
C GLU A 62 8.66 -7.36 3.35
N ASN A 63 7.51 -6.92 2.83
CA ASN A 63 7.26 -5.50 2.53
C ASN A 63 6.63 -4.73 3.69
N ALA A 64 6.14 -5.39 4.73
CA ALA A 64 5.53 -4.72 5.88
C ALA A 64 6.51 -3.80 6.65
N SER A 65 7.81 -4.12 6.66
CA SER A 65 8.82 -3.28 7.31
C SER A 65 9.17 -2.05 6.46
N ARG A 66 9.26 -2.23 5.14
CA ARG A 66 9.51 -1.15 4.16
C ARG A 66 8.33 -0.20 4.08
N GLU A 67 7.11 -0.71 4.10
CA GLU A 67 5.89 0.10 4.08
C GLU A 67 5.83 1.01 5.31
N ARG A 68 6.04 0.47 6.52
CA ARG A 68 6.10 1.26 7.75
C ARG A 68 7.19 2.33 7.73
N LEU A 69 8.33 2.07 7.07
CA LEU A 69 9.40 3.04 6.90
C LEU A 69 8.94 4.21 6.01
N PHE A 70 8.18 3.93 4.95
CA PHE A 70 7.63 4.95 4.08
C PHE A 70 6.46 5.71 4.71
N GLU A 71 5.58 5.04 5.46
CA GLU A 71 4.53 5.70 6.25
C GLU A 71 5.14 6.69 7.25
N ARG A 72 6.14 6.25 8.02
CA ARG A 72 6.84 7.15 8.97
C ARG A 72 7.51 8.31 8.24
N ALA A 73 8.18 8.05 7.12
CA ALA A 73 8.83 9.11 6.35
C ALA A 73 7.84 10.12 5.77
N TYR A 74 6.63 9.67 5.41
CA TYR A 74 5.57 10.54 4.94
C TYR A 74 5.06 11.45 6.08
N ASP A 75 4.86 10.90 7.27
CA ASP A 75 4.50 11.68 8.47
C ASP A 75 5.59 12.72 8.81
N ASP A 76 6.86 12.33 8.74
CA ASP A 76 7.99 13.24 8.97
C ASP A 76 8.02 14.39 7.96
N LEU A 77 7.80 14.10 6.67
CA LEU A 77 7.71 15.11 5.62
C LEU A 77 6.53 16.07 5.84
N LEU A 78 5.38 15.56 6.27
CA LEU A 78 4.24 16.38 6.65
C LEU A 78 4.56 17.29 7.84
N ASN A 79 5.28 16.79 8.84
CA ASN A 79 5.70 17.57 10.00
C ASN A 79 6.63 18.72 9.59
N ILE A 80 7.63 18.45 8.73
CA ILE A 80 8.53 19.49 8.20
C ILE A 80 7.73 20.53 7.39
N LYS A 81 6.85 20.06 6.51
CA LYS A 81 5.99 20.91 5.68
C LYS A 81 5.07 21.82 6.52
N ASN A 82 4.48 21.27 7.58
CA ASN A 82 3.64 22.03 8.52
C ASN A 82 4.48 23.01 9.36
N GLY A 83 5.70 22.63 9.74
CA GLY A 83 6.63 23.51 10.45
C GLY A 83 7.11 24.72 9.65
N LEU A 84 7.14 24.60 8.32
CA LEU A 84 7.51 25.66 7.38
C LEU A 84 6.30 26.41 6.79
N ASP A 85 5.09 26.10 7.30
CA ASP A 85 3.82 26.69 6.87
C ASP A 85 3.63 26.72 5.34
N MET A 86 3.86 25.57 4.68
CA MET A 86 3.77 25.51 3.21
C MET A 86 2.33 25.51 2.64
N GLY A 87 1.35 25.86 3.46
CA GLY A 87 -0.08 25.85 3.13
C GLY A 87 -0.69 24.43 3.09
N PRO A 88 -1.95 24.30 2.67
CA PRO A 88 -2.68 23.02 2.75
C PRO A 88 -2.31 22.03 1.64
N ASN A 89 -1.60 22.45 0.59
CA ASN A 89 -1.33 21.61 -0.56
C ASN A 89 -0.34 20.48 -0.22
N VAL A 90 -0.76 19.23 -0.43
CA VAL A 90 0.01 18.02 -0.13
C VAL A 90 0.81 17.52 -1.34
N ALA A 91 0.56 18.04 -2.55
CA ALA A 91 1.22 17.60 -3.77
C ALA A 91 2.76 17.71 -3.72
N VAL A 92 3.27 18.70 -2.97
CA VAL A 92 4.73 18.87 -2.76
C VAL A 92 5.31 17.72 -1.92
N VAL A 93 4.55 17.23 -0.94
CA VAL A 93 4.94 16.11 -0.08
C VAL A 93 4.90 14.80 -0.86
N ASP A 94 3.87 14.59 -1.68
CA ASP A 94 3.77 13.41 -2.55
C ASP A 94 4.96 13.33 -3.52
N GLN A 95 5.31 14.45 -4.14
CA GLN A 95 6.48 14.53 -5.02
C GLN A 95 7.80 14.30 -4.26
N ALA A 96 7.94 14.86 -3.06
CA ALA A 96 9.09 14.61 -2.21
C ALA A 96 9.23 13.14 -1.82
N MET A 97 8.12 12.44 -1.61
CA MET A 97 8.12 11.00 -1.32
C MET A 97 8.63 10.15 -2.48
N VAL A 98 8.33 10.53 -3.72
CA VAL A 98 8.89 9.86 -4.91
C VAL A 98 10.41 9.99 -4.91
N TYR A 99 10.95 11.19 -4.63
CA TYR A 99 12.40 11.38 -4.51
C TYR A 99 13.00 10.59 -3.35
N TYR A 100 12.33 10.56 -2.20
CA TYR A 100 12.77 9.80 -1.04
C TYR A 100 12.82 8.30 -1.32
N ARG A 101 11.83 7.74 -2.04
CA ARG A 101 11.82 6.34 -2.46
C ARG A 101 13.05 6.01 -3.32
N ILE A 102 13.36 6.86 -4.31
CA ILE A 102 14.55 6.71 -5.16
C ILE A 102 15.83 6.80 -4.31
N ALA A 103 15.89 7.71 -3.35
CA ALA A 103 17.04 7.86 -2.45
C ALA A 103 17.26 6.61 -1.58
N VAL A 104 16.18 6.01 -1.06
CA VAL A 104 16.22 4.76 -0.28
C VAL A 104 16.68 3.59 -1.14
N GLU A 105 16.15 3.44 -2.36
CA GLU A 105 16.56 2.39 -3.30
C GLU A 105 18.04 2.48 -3.68
N ARG A 106 18.57 3.70 -3.80
CA ARG A 106 20.00 3.95 -4.06
C ARG A 106 20.87 3.93 -2.81
N ASN A 107 20.33 3.55 -1.65
CA ASN A 107 21.04 3.52 -0.36
C ASN A 107 21.61 4.88 0.10
N PHE A 108 21.06 6.00 -0.39
CA PHE A 108 21.53 7.34 -0.02
C PHE A 108 21.24 7.71 1.44
N THR A 109 20.28 7.03 2.06
CA THR A 109 19.92 7.18 3.49
C THR A 109 20.91 6.50 4.44
N LYS A 110 21.83 5.65 3.96
CA LYS A 110 22.80 4.96 4.81
C LYS A 110 23.91 5.92 5.27
N GLY A 111 24.11 6.03 6.58
CA GLY A 111 25.18 6.84 7.18
C GLY A 111 24.87 8.34 7.28
N ARG A 112 23.64 8.76 6.94
CA ARG A 112 23.16 10.14 7.09
C ARG A 112 21.92 10.16 7.97
N ARG A 113 21.62 11.30 8.59
CA ARG A 113 20.36 11.47 9.31
C ARG A 113 19.20 11.45 8.32
N THR A 114 18.18 10.64 8.58
CA THR A 114 16.99 10.51 7.73
C THR A 114 16.28 11.85 7.54
N ASP A 115 16.21 12.65 8.60
CA ASP A 115 15.58 13.98 8.62
C ASP A 115 16.23 14.93 7.61
N GLN A 116 17.57 14.86 7.47
CA GLN A 116 18.32 15.68 6.49
C GLN A 116 18.00 15.27 5.06
N VAL A 117 17.89 13.97 4.81
CA VAL A 117 17.57 13.45 3.48
C VAL A 117 16.13 13.79 3.11
N GLN A 118 15.19 13.64 4.05
CA GLN A 118 13.79 14.03 3.87
C GLN A 118 13.65 15.52 3.57
N ALA A 119 14.30 16.40 4.34
CA ALA A 119 14.27 17.83 4.09
C ALA A 119 14.90 18.23 2.74
N ALA A 120 15.99 17.57 2.33
CA ALA A 120 16.58 17.78 1.01
C ALA A 120 15.63 17.35 -0.13
N CYS A 121 14.96 16.21 0.00
CA CYS A 121 13.95 15.75 -0.96
C CYS A 121 12.77 16.73 -1.05
N LEU A 122 12.32 17.26 0.09
CA LEU A 122 11.26 18.27 0.15
C LEU A 122 11.68 19.58 -0.51
N TYR A 123 12.92 20.05 -0.26
CA TYR A 123 13.47 21.23 -0.90
C TYR A 123 13.51 21.11 -2.44
N ILE A 124 13.93 19.95 -2.97
CA ILE A 124 13.93 19.69 -4.41
C ILE A 124 12.50 19.81 -4.97
N ALA A 125 11.51 19.21 -4.31
CA ALA A 125 10.11 19.32 -4.72
C ALA A 125 9.59 20.77 -4.66
N CYS A 126 9.95 21.54 -3.63
CA CYS A 126 9.63 22.98 -3.55
C CYS A 126 10.23 23.76 -4.72
N ARG A 127 11.47 23.42 -5.13
CA ARG A 127 12.18 24.10 -6.22
C ARG A 127 11.54 23.85 -7.58
N GLU A 128 11.15 22.60 -7.85
CA GLU A 128 10.42 22.21 -9.08
C GLU A 128 9.09 22.95 -9.20
N ASN A 129 8.36 23.10 -8.08
CA ASN A 129 7.10 23.83 -8.03
C ASN A 129 7.26 25.36 -7.95
N ARG A 130 8.49 25.88 -8.11
CA ARG A 130 8.83 27.33 -8.04
C ARG A 130 8.31 28.01 -6.78
N LYS A 131 8.34 27.32 -5.63
CA LYS A 131 7.94 27.87 -4.34
C LYS A 131 9.10 28.68 -3.71
N PRO A 132 8.82 29.80 -3.01
CA PRO A 132 9.84 30.69 -2.46
C PRO A 132 10.39 30.19 -1.10
N TYR A 133 10.84 28.93 -1.03
CA TYR A 133 11.50 28.38 0.18
C TYR A 133 13.01 28.33 -0.03
N LEU A 134 13.77 28.80 0.97
CA LEU A 134 15.23 28.80 0.95
C LEU A 134 15.78 27.64 1.77
N LEU A 135 16.98 27.16 1.42
CA LEU A 135 17.64 26.09 2.17
C LEU A 135 17.85 26.44 3.65
N ILE A 136 17.99 27.73 3.95
CA ILE A 136 18.18 28.21 5.32
C ILE A 136 16.94 28.00 6.19
N ASP A 137 15.74 27.99 5.60
CA ASP A 137 14.50 27.76 6.35
C ASP A 137 14.46 26.32 6.87
N PHE A 138 14.90 25.37 6.05
CA PHE A 138 15.01 23.95 6.42
C PHE A 138 16.12 23.71 7.44
N SER A 139 17.28 24.38 7.31
CA SER A 139 18.37 24.24 8.29
C SER A 139 17.99 24.80 9.65
N ASN A 140 17.28 25.93 9.68
CA ASN A 140 16.75 26.52 10.90
C ASN A 140 15.73 25.60 11.57
N TYR A 141 14.82 25.01 10.80
CA TYR A 141 13.84 24.06 11.32
C TYR A 141 14.50 22.82 11.93
N LEU A 142 15.50 22.25 11.25
CA LEU A 142 16.22 21.05 11.72
C LEU A 142 17.30 21.35 12.77
N GLN A 143 17.55 22.63 13.09
CA GLN A 143 18.64 23.09 13.97
C GLN A 143 20.01 22.53 13.58
N ILE A 144 20.29 22.49 12.27
CA ILE A 144 21.58 22.04 11.75
C ILE A 144 22.35 23.27 11.29
N ASN A 145 23.58 23.41 11.76
CA ASN A 145 24.52 24.37 11.19
C ASN A 145 24.89 23.89 9.79
N MET A 146 24.60 24.72 8.79
CA MET A 146 25.01 24.53 7.40
C MET A 146 26.50 24.78 7.25
#